data_AF-X1NH34-F1
#
_entry.id   AF-X1NH34-F1
#
_cell.length_a   1.000
_cell.length_b   1.000
_cell.length_c   1.000
_cell.angle_alpha   90.00
_cell.angle_beta   90.00
_cell.angle_gamma   90.00
#
_symmetry.space_group_name_H-M   'P 1'
#
loop_
_entity.id
_entity.type
_entity.pdbx_description
1 polymer ?
#
loop_
_entity_poly.entity_id
_entity_poly.type
_entity_poly.pdbx_seq_one_letter_code
_entity_poly.pdbx_strand_id
1 'polypeptide(L)'
;FNKAGCASCHPSPLYTDLKKYNIGTGKGLDENQSFDTPTLIEAWRTAPYLYDGRAETIKEVLTRHNAGDKHGKTSALTDEEINSLAAFILSL
;
A
#
# COMPACT_ATOMS: atom_id res chain seq x y z
N PHE A 1 8.54 7.65 -1.03
CA PHE A 1 7.45 7.64 -0.02
C PHE A 1 6.57 8.90 -0.09
N ASN A 2 7.07 10.08 0.29
CA ASN A 2 6.27 11.33 0.28
C ASN A 2 5.75 11.73 -1.11
N LYS A 3 6.59 11.64 -2.15
CA LYS A 3 6.20 11.94 -3.55
C LYS A 3 4.94 11.17 -4.01
N ALA A 4 4.81 9.91 -3.60
CA ALA A 4 3.69 9.04 -3.94
C ALA A 4 2.45 9.27 -3.05
N GLY A 5 2.56 10.11 -2.02
CA GLY A 5 1.47 10.41 -1.08
C GLY A 5 1.30 9.41 0.06
N CYS A 6 2.16 8.39 0.20
CA CYS A 6 1.98 7.31 1.17
C CYS A 6 1.89 7.81 2.63
N ALA A 7 2.62 8.88 2.96
CA ALA A 7 2.71 9.41 4.32
C ALA A 7 1.39 10.01 4.84
N SER A 8 0.40 10.29 3.98
CA SER A 8 -0.88 10.83 4.44
C SER A 8 -1.68 9.83 5.27
N CYS A 9 -1.58 8.54 4.95
CA CYS A 9 -2.23 7.45 5.67
C CYS A 9 -1.22 6.62 6.49
N HIS A 10 0.04 6.58 6.07
CA HIS A 10 1.12 5.89 6.77
C HIS A 10 2.16 6.85 7.37
N PRO A 11 1.81 7.71 8.34
CA PRO A 11 2.75 8.62 8.97
C PRO A 11 3.69 7.92 9.97
N SER A 12 4.92 8.40 10.07
CA SER A 12 5.87 8.03 11.14
C SER A 12 5.29 8.35 12.53
N PRO A 13 5.61 7.58 13.59
CA PRO A 13 6.63 6.52 13.66
C PRO A 13 6.14 5.11 13.33
N LEU A 14 4.83 4.85 13.44
CA LEU A 14 4.27 3.50 13.27
C LEU A 14 3.79 3.23 11.84
N TYR A 15 3.89 4.21 10.95
CA TYR A 15 3.46 4.10 9.54
C TYR A 15 2.03 3.61 9.40
N THR A 16 1.15 4.14 10.25
CA THR A 16 -0.32 3.98 10.21
C THR A 16 -0.94 5.15 10.94
N ASP A 17 -2.10 5.59 10.48
CA ASP A 17 -2.93 6.59 11.13
C ASP A 17 -4.14 5.99 11.87
N LEU A 18 -4.24 4.65 11.90
CA LEU A 18 -5.31 3.87 12.53
C LEU A 18 -6.72 4.18 11.98
N LYS A 19 -6.82 4.70 10.75
CA LYS A 19 -8.09 4.98 10.08
C LYS A 19 -8.41 3.98 8.99
N LYS A 20 -9.64 4.05 8.48
CA LYS A 20 -10.12 3.24 7.36
C LYS A 20 -10.19 4.06 6.08
N TYR A 21 -9.71 3.48 4.98
CA TYR A 21 -9.79 4.10 3.65
C TYR A 21 -10.30 3.11 2.62
N ASN A 22 -11.11 3.61 1.69
CA ASN A 22 -11.45 2.89 0.47
C ASN A 22 -10.41 3.24 -0.60
N ILE A 23 -9.47 2.31 -0.80
CA ILE A 23 -8.40 2.40 -1.80
C ILE A 23 -8.74 1.64 -3.10
N GLY A 24 -10.01 1.28 -3.30
CA GLY A 24 -10.48 0.59 -4.51
C GLY A 24 -10.00 -0.87 -4.64
N THR A 25 -9.55 -1.50 -3.56
CA THR A 25 -9.11 -2.90 -3.57
C THR A 25 -10.23 -3.90 -3.30
N GLY A 26 -11.34 -3.46 -2.68
CA GLY A 26 -12.50 -4.31 -2.40
C GLY A 26 -13.10 -4.94 -3.65
N LYS A 27 -13.54 -6.21 -3.54
CA LYS A 27 -14.15 -6.98 -4.63
C LYS A 27 -15.43 -7.66 -4.16
N GLY A 28 -16.39 -7.84 -5.07
CA GLY A 28 -17.62 -8.58 -4.78
C GLY A 28 -18.43 -7.92 -3.66
N LEU A 29 -18.68 -8.64 -2.58
CA LEU A 29 -19.42 -8.11 -1.42
C LEU A 29 -18.67 -6.99 -0.69
N ASP A 30 -17.35 -6.92 -0.84
CA ASP A 30 -16.51 -5.88 -0.22
C ASP A 30 -16.30 -4.68 -1.17
N GLU A 31 -17.03 -4.62 -2.29
CA GLU A 31 -16.95 -3.48 -3.20
C GLU A 31 -17.33 -2.18 -2.47
N ASN A 32 -16.49 -1.17 -2.59
CA ASN A 32 -16.57 0.11 -1.87
C ASN A 32 -16.30 0.09 -0.36
N GLN A 33 -15.89 -1.05 0.20
CA GLN A 33 -15.51 -1.12 1.61
C GLN A 33 -14.21 -0.34 1.89
N SER A 34 -14.18 0.30 3.06
CA SER A 34 -12.96 0.90 3.62
C SER A 34 -12.25 -0.10 4.53
N PHE A 35 -10.94 -0.22 4.36
CA PHE A 35 -10.09 -1.12 5.15
C PHE A 35 -9.20 -0.31 6.08
N ASP A 36 -8.92 -0.87 7.26
CA ASP A 36 -7.96 -0.28 8.21
C ASP A 36 -6.59 -0.15 7.55
N THR A 37 -5.93 0.99 7.76
CA THR A 37 -4.55 1.21 7.35
C THR A 37 -3.64 0.41 8.28
N PRO A 38 -3.06 -0.74 7.86
CA PRO A 38 -2.16 -1.48 8.72
C PRO A 38 -0.87 -0.70 8.95
N THR A 39 -0.19 -0.98 10.05
CA THR A 39 1.20 -0.55 10.24
C THR A 39 2.08 -1.12 9.13
N LEU A 40 3.03 -0.34 8.63
CA LEU A 40 4.09 -0.85 7.76
C LEU A 40 5.29 -1.37 8.52
N ILE A 41 5.34 -1.21 9.85
CA ILE A 41 6.40 -1.74 10.68
C ILE A 41 6.41 -3.27 10.56
N GLU A 42 7.57 -3.80 10.19
CA GLU A 42 7.81 -5.23 10.01
C GLU A 42 6.93 -5.88 8.93
N ALA A 43 6.43 -5.10 7.96
CA ALA A 43 5.65 -5.61 6.82
C ALA A 43 6.44 -6.60 5.94
N TRP A 44 7.77 -6.65 6.07
CA TRP A 44 8.63 -7.57 5.31
C TRP A 44 8.36 -9.06 5.58
N ARG A 45 7.75 -9.40 6.73
CA ARG A 45 7.47 -10.78 7.13
C ARG A 45 5.98 -11.16 7.13
N THR A 46 5.13 -10.33 6.53
CA THR A 46 3.66 -10.50 6.60
C THR A 46 3.03 -10.79 5.24
N ALA A 47 3.84 -11.13 4.23
CA ALA A 47 3.29 -11.53 2.94
C ALA A 47 2.36 -12.77 3.11
N PRO A 48 1.29 -12.88 2.31
CA PRO A 48 0.89 -11.96 1.25
C PRO A 48 0.13 -10.70 1.75
N TYR A 49 0.04 -9.69 0.89
CA TYR A 49 -0.47 -8.35 1.21
C TYR A 49 -1.89 -8.10 0.68
N LEU A 50 -2.49 -7.00 1.16
CA LEU A 50 -3.90 -6.61 1.02
C LEU A 50 -4.85 -7.45 1.88
N TYR A 51 -6.09 -6.97 2.02
CA TYR A 51 -7.08 -7.54 2.94
C TYR A 51 -7.44 -9.01 2.65
N ASP A 52 -7.24 -9.45 1.41
CA ASP A 52 -7.51 -10.81 0.94
C ASP A 52 -6.24 -11.57 0.52
N GLY A 53 -5.05 -11.01 0.78
CA GLY A 53 -3.79 -11.67 0.49
C GLY A 53 -3.49 -11.89 -0.99
N ARG A 54 -4.12 -11.14 -1.92
CA ARG A 54 -3.94 -11.35 -3.37
C ARG A 54 -2.58 -10.91 -3.92
N ALA A 55 -1.81 -10.13 -3.17
CA ALA A 55 -0.54 -9.57 -3.61
C ALA A 55 0.63 -10.30 -2.92
N GLU A 56 1.48 -10.97 -3.67
CA GLU A 56 2.60 -11.75 -3.11
C GLU A 56 3.76 -10.84 -2.67
N THR A 57 3.88 -9.66 -3.28
CA THR A 57 4.97 -8.71 -3.01
C THR A 57 4.46 -7.27 -2.83
N ILE A 58 5.23 -6.44 -2.11
CA ILE A 58 4.96 -4.99 -2.04
C ILE A 58 4.98 -4.36 -3.43
N LYS A 59 5.83 -4.84 -4.35
CA LYS A 59 5.85 -4.34 -5.73
C LYS A 59 4.51 -4.56 -6.44
N GLU A 60 3.85 -5.70 -6.22
CA GLU A 60 2.51 -5.94 -6.76
C GLU A 60 1.45 -5.03 -6.14
N VAL A 61 1.54 -4.71 -4.84
CA VAL A 61 0.67 -3.71 -4.19
C VAL A 61 0.80 -2.36 -4.90
N LEU A 62 2.04 -1.92 -5.17
CA LEU A 62 2.33 -0.62 -5.78
C LEU A 62 1.99 -0.54 -7.27
N THR A 63 1.83 -1.68 -7.96
CA THR A 63 1.66 -1.74 -9.42
C THR A 63 0.34 -2.42 -9.78
N ARG A 64 0.33 -3.76 -9.75
CA ARG A 64 -0.79 -4.61 -10.19
C ARG A 64 -2.09 -4.36 -9.42
N HIS A 65 -2.00 -3.95 -8.15
CA HIS A 65 -3.15 -3.79 -7.27
C HIS A 65 -3.40 -2.34 -6.82
N ASN A 66 -2.94 -1.36 -7.60
CA ASN A 66 -3.22 0.06 -7.39
C ASN A 66 -4.04 0.67 -8.54
N ALA A 67 -5.27 0.17 -8.73
CA ALA A 67 -6.13 0.62 -9.82
C ALA A 67 -6.51 2.11 -9.66
N GLY A 68 -6.17 2.91 -10.67
CA GLY A 68 -6.50 4.34 -10.71
C GLY A 68 -5.77 5.19 -9.66
N ASP A 69 -4.61 4.76 -9.18
CA ASP A 69 -3.81 5.46 -8.15
C ASP A 69 -4.59 5.75 -6.86
N LYS A 70 -5.55 4.88 -6.52
CA LYS A 70 -6.35 5.02 -5.29
C LYS A 70 -5.58 4.65 -4.02
N HIS A 71 -4.45 3.94 -4.15
CA HIS A 71 -3.53 3.57 -3.07
C HIS A 71 -2.18 4.28 -3.25
N GLY A 72 -2.21 5.60 -3.37
CA GLY A 72 -1.05 6.44 -3.68
C GLY A 72 -0.84 6.61 -5.19
N LYS A 73 -0.11 7.67 -5.57
CA LYS A 73 0.18 7.99 -6.98
C LYS A 73 1.45 7.28 -7.44
N THR A 74 1.31 6.05 -7.94
CA THR A 74 2.44 5.22 -8.35
C THR A 74 2.57 5.10 -9.86
N SER A 75 1.52 5.36 -10.64
CA SER A 75 1.54 5.29 -12.11
C SER A 75 2.55 6.24 -12.77
N ALA A 76 2.90 7.34 -12.10
CA ALA A 76 3.88 8.32 -12.57
C ALA A 76 5.32 8.04 -12.11
N LEU A 77 5.55 6.94 -11.38
CA LEU A 77 6.87 6.55 -10.89
C LEU A 77 7.58 5.67 -11.91
N THR A 78 8.90 5.79 -12.00
CA THR A 78 9.71 4.84 -12.78
C THR A 78 9.82 3.49 -12.06
N ASP A 79 10.21 2.44 -12.78
CA ASP A 79 10.45 1.12 -12.16
C ASP A 79 11.49 1.18 -11.02
N GLU A 80 12.51 2.03 -11.17
CA GLU A 80 13.53 2.26 -10.15
C GLU A 80 12.95 2.94 -8.90
N GLU A 81 12.07 3.93 -9.08
CA GLU A 81 11.36 4.57 -7.98
C GLU A 81 10.41 3.60 -7.28
N ILE A 82 9.73 2.73 -8.03
CA ILE A 82 8.87 1.67 -7.47
C ILE A 82 9.69 0.68 -6.66
N ASN A 83 10.82 0.20 -7.19
CA ASN A 83 11.69 -0.72 -6.47
C ASN A 83 12.24 -0.08 -5.19
N SER A 84 12.64 1.20 -5.26
CA SER A 84 13.13 1.96 -4.11
C SER A 84 12.03 2.17 -3.05
N LEU A 85 10.80 2.44 -3.49
CA LEU A 85 9.65 2.57 -2.60
C LEU A 85 9.32 1.24 -1.92
N ALA A 86 9.33 0.13 -2.65
CA ALA A 86 9.12 -1.20 -2.09
C ALA A 86 10.23 -1.56 -1.08
N ALA A 87 11.49 -1.32 -1.43
CA ALA A 87 12.62 -1.56 -0.53
C ALA A 87 12.53 -0.72 0.75
N PHE A 88 12.13 0.55 0.64
CA PHE A 88 11.90 1.40 1.80
C PHE A 88 10.81 0.81 2.71
N ILE A 89 9.65 0.43 2.18
CA ILE A 89 8.56 -0.18 2.96
C ILE A 89 9.03 -1.46 3.67
N LEU A 90 9.81 -2.29 2.98
CA LEU A 90 10.34 -3.54 3.53
C LEU A 90 11.48 -3.33 4.54
N SER A 91 12.01 -2.11 4.66
CA SER A 91 13.04 -1.76 5.65
C SER A 91 12.48 -1.22 6.97
N LEU A 92 11.16 -1.02 7.03
CA LEU A 92 10.42 -0.57 8.22
C LEU A 92 10.12 -1.75 9.16
#